data_AF-A0A929QYW9-F1
#
_entry.id   AF-A0A929QYW9-F1
#
_cell.length_a   1.000
_cell.length_b   1.000
_cell.length_c   1.000
_cell.angle_alpha   90.00
_cell.angle_beta   90.00
_cell.angle_gamma   90.00
#
_symmetry.space_group_name_H-M   'P 1'
#
loop_
_entity.id
_entity.type
_entity.pdbx_description
1 polymer ?
#
loop_
_entity_poly.entity_id
_entity_poly.type
_entity_poly.pdbx_seq_one_letter_code
_entity_poly.pdbx_strand_id
1 'polypeptide(L)' 'MTLTILSLEDEADVRAAIERDLDQFWDTIRLEAADNVEDAWAVVEEIDEDGDELALVLSDHRLPG' A
#
# COMPACT_ATOMS: atom_id res chain seq x y z
N MET A 1 -11.82 9.56 6.00
CA MET A 1 -11.71 9.73 4.55
C MET A 1 -10.36 10.35 4.22
N THR A 2 -9.42 9.43 4.08
CA THR A 2 -8.02 9.61 3.72
C THR A 2 -7.81 8.85 2.41
N LEU A 3 -6.93 9.36 1.55
CA LEU A 3 -6.52 8.62 0.35
C LEU A 3 -5.43 7.61 0.75
N THR A 4 -5.68 6.33 0.49
CA THR A 4 -4.74 5.26 0.84
C THR A 4 -4.10 4.70 -0.42
N ILE A 5 -2.77 4.57 -0.40
CA ILE A 5 -1.98 3.84 -1.39
C ILE A 5 -1.64 2.48 -0.78
N LEU A 6 -1.86 1.41 -1.54
CA LEU A 6 -1.41 0.06 -1.19
C LEU A 6 -0.15 -0.29 -1.98
N SER A 7 0.94 -0.59 -1.30
CA SER A 7 2.16 -1.15 -1.87
C SER A 7 2.18 -2.66 -1.68
N LEU A 8 2.02 -3.41 -2.76
CA LEU A 8 2.11 -4.85 -2.80
C LEU A 8 3.50 -5.26 -3.33
N GLU A 9 4.41 -5.54 -2.41
CA GLU A 9 5.86 -5.68 -2.65
C GLU A 9 6.49 -6.60 -1.59
N ASP A 10 7.12 -7.70 -2.00
CA ASP A 10 7.76 -8.67 -1.10
C ASP A 10 9.22 -8.30 -0.77
N GLU A 11 9.85 -7.42 -1.54
CA GLU A 11 11.21 -6.95 -1.29
C GLU A 11 11.23 -5.72 -0.37
N ALA A 12 11.70 -5.90 0.87
CA ALA A 12 11.75 -4.84 1.88
C ALA A 12 12.55 -3.58 1.43
N ASP A 13 13.62 -3.76 0.64
CA ASP A 13 14.42 -2.65 0.13
C ASP A 13 13.62 -1.78 -0.88
N VAL A 14 12.73 -2.40 -1.64
CA VAL A 14 11.86 -1.69 -2.60
C VAL A 14 10.78 -0.93 -1.85
N ARG A 15 10.16 -1.53 -0.81
CA ARG A 15 9.21 -0.82 0.06
C ARG A 15 9.82 0.42 0.70
N ALA A 16 11.03 0.30 1.26
CA ALA A 16 11.73 1.43 1.86
C ALA A 16 12.05 2.53 0.83
N ALA A 17 12.33 2.17 -0.43
CA ALA A 17 12.51 3.14 -1.50
C ALA A 17 11.20 3.87 -1.84
N ILE A 18 10.08 3.14 -1.93
CA ILE A 18 8.75 3.71 -2.17
C ILE A 18 8.36 4.68 -1.05
N GLU A 19 8.53 4.28 0.21
CA GLU A 19 8.28 5.15 1.38
C GLU A 19 9.10 6.45 1.29
N ARG A 20 10.39 6.34 1.02
CA ARG A 20 11.25 7.52 0.91
C ARG A 20 10.83 8.45 -0.23
N ASP A 21 10.44 7.89 -1.38
CA ASP A 21 10.06 8.67 -2.55
C ASP A 21 8.70 9.36 -2.36
N LEU A 22 7.83 8.78 -1.52
CA LEU A 22 6.52 9.32 -1.18
C LEU A 22 6.50 10.23 0.06
N ASP A 23 7.64 10.43 0.72
CA ASP A 23 7.74 11.17 2.00
C ASP A 23 7.05 12.54 2.01
N GLN A 24 7.13 13.25 0.88
CA GLN A 24 6.51 14.58 0.71
C GLN A 24 4.96 14.57 0.74
N PHE A 25 4.31 13.41 0.68
CA PHE A 25 2.86 13.28 0.55
C PHE A 25 2.16 12.80 1.84
N TRP A 26 2.89 12.47 2.92
CA TRP A 26 2.33 11.91 4.16
C TRP A 26 1.26 12.74 4.86
N ASP A 27 1.24 14.05 4.64
CA ASP A 27 0.17 14.91 5.17
C ASP A 27 -1.18 14.70 4.46
N THR A 28 -1.19 14.02 3.31
CA THR A 28 -2.37 13.86 2.44
C THR A 28 -2.73 12.41 2.15
N ILE A 29 -1.74 11.51 2.16
CA ILE A 29 -1.95 10.10 1.87
C ILE A 29 -1.50 9.21 3.02
N ARG A 30 -2.18 8.07 3.16
CA ARG A 30 -1.74 6.93 3.97
C ARG A 30 -1.10 5.90 3.04
N LEU A 31 0.05 5.35 3.41
CA LEU A 31 0.65 4.23 2.70
C LEU A 31 0.47 2.97 3.55
N GLU A 32 -0.12 1.94 2.96
CA GLU A 32 -0.20 0.60 3.52
C GLU A 32 0.65 -0.36 2.69
N ALA A 33 1.21 -1.38 3.33
CA ALA A 33 2.08 -2.36 2.69
C ALA A 33 1.52 -3.78 2.84
N ALA A 34 1.66 -4.57 1.79
CA ALA A 34 1.34 -5.99 1.76
C ALA A 34 2.43 -6.77 1.03
N ASP A 35 2.71 -7.98 1.50
CA ASP A 35 3.83 -8.80 1.00
C ASP A 35 3.32 -9.95 0.10
N ASN A 36 2.00 -10.17 0.06
CA ASN A 36 1.34 -11.15 -0.79
C ASN A 36 -0.12 -10.76 -1.07
N VAL A 37 -0.79 -11.53 -1.92
CA VAL A 37 -2.16 -11.25 -2.37
C VAL A 37 -3.19 -11.36 -1.23
N GLU A 38 -3.02 -12.29 -0.29
CA GLU A 38 -3.95 -12.45 0.83
C GLU A 38 -3.90 -11.24 1.76
N ASP A 39 -2.69 -10.80 2.11
CA ASP A 39 -2.47 -9.59 2.91
C ASP A 39 -3.01 -8.34 2.19
N ALA A 40 -2.82 -8.25 0.87
CA ALA A 40 -3.34 -7.14 0.08
C ALA A 40 -4.87 -7.02 0.18
N TRP A 41 -5.58 -8.14 0.09
CA TRP A 41 -7.04 -8.13 0.23
C TRP A 41 -7.48 -7.75 1.63
N ALA A 42 -6.81 -8.25 2.67
CA ALA A 42 -7.09 -7.86 4.05
C ALA A 42 -6.93 -6.34 4.25
N VAL A 43 -5.87 -5.75 3.69
CA VAL A 43 -5.66 -4.29 3.76
C VAL A 43 -6.74 -3.53 3.00
N VAL A 44 -7.20 -4.01 1.84
CA VAL A 44 -8.29 -3.37 1.11
C VAL A 44 -9.59 -3.38 1.92
N GLU A 45 -9.90 -4.49 2.59
CA GLU A 45 -11.06 -4.60 3.47
C GLU A 45 -10.95 -3.62 4.64
N GLU A 46 -9.79 -3.53 5.30
CA GLU A 46 -9.55 -2.57 6.39
C GLU A 46 -9.73 -1.12 5.95
N ILE A 47 -9.25 -0.74 4.75
CA ILE A 47 -9.41 0.61 4.21
C ILE A 47 -10.90 0.95 4.00
N ASP A 48 -11.69 0.02 3.46
CA ASP A 48 -13.13 0.21 3.25
C ASP A 48 -13.87 0.30 4.60
N GLU A 49 -13.51 -0.55 5.57
CA GLU A 49 -14.07 -0.53 6.92
C GLU A 49 -13.77 0.76 7.68
N ASP A 50 -12.57 1.33 7.48
CA ASP A 50 -12.16 2.63 8.03
C ASP A 50 -12.89 3.82 7.37
N GLY A 51 -13.60 3.59 6.25
CA GLY A 51 -14.24 4.64 5.46
C GLY A 51 -13.24 5.55 4.74
N ASP A 52 -12.08 5.00 4.44
CA ASP A 52 -11.03 5.62 3.62
C ASP A 52 -11.15 5.16 2.17
N GLU A 53 -10.42 5.81 1.26
CA GLU A 53 -10.52 5.55 -0.18
C GLU A 53 -9.21 4.97 -0.70
N LEU A 54 -9.27 3.75 -1.27
CA LEU A 54 -8.15 3.16 -1.99
C LEU A 54 -7.90 3.92 -3.30
N ALA A 55 -6.87 4.76 -3.31
CA ALA A 55 -6.59 5.68 -4.41
C ALA A 55 -5.66 5.08 -5.47
N LEU A 56 -4.68 4.26 -5.06
CA LEU A 56 -3.69 3.65 -5.94
C LEU A 56 -3.16 2.34 -5.35
N VAL A 57 -2.90 1.37 -6.22
CA VAL A 57 -2.17 0.14 -5.88
C VAL A 57 -0.85 0.12 -6.66
N LEU A 58 0.26 0.07 -5.95
CA LEU A 58 1.59 -0.21 -6.49
C LEU A 58 1.85 -1.70 -6.34
N SER A 59 1.73 -2.46 -7.42
CA SER A 59 1.92 -3.91 -7.40
C SER A 59 3.22 -4.28 -8.09
N ASP A 60 4.08 -5.03 -7.40
CA ASP A 60 5.14 -5.73 -8.10
C ASP A 60 4.53 -6.75 -9.08
N HIS A 61 5.24 -6.94 -10.18
CA HIS A 61 4.89 -7.84 -11.27
C HIS A 61 5.24 -9.31 -10.97
N ARG A 62 6.02 -9.57 -9.91
CA ARG A 62 6.47 -10.92 -9.52
C ARG A 62 6.28 -11.17 -8.04
N LEU A 63 5.02 -11.23 -7.62
CA LEU A 63 4.71 -11.66 -6.26
C LEU A 63 4.87 -13.18 -6.12
N PRO A 64 5.45 -13.67 -5.01
CA PRO A 64 5.43 -15.08 -4.67
C PRO A 64 4.00 -15.50 -4.28
N GLY A 65 3.33 -16.23 -5.17
CA GLY A 65 1.97 -16.74 -4.99
C GLY A 65 1.49 -17.56 -6.17
#